data_AF-A0A524KAI7-F1
#
_entry.id   AF-A0A524KAI7-F1
#
_cell.length_a   1.000
_cell.length_b   1.000
_cell.length_c   1.000
_cell.angle_alpha   90.00
_cell.angle_beta   90.00
_cell.angle_gamma   90.00
#
_symmetry.space_group_name_H-M   'P 1'
#
loop_
_entity.id
_entity.type
_entity.pdbx_description
1 polymer ?
#
loop_
_entity_poly.entity_id
_entity_poly.type
_entity_poly.pdbx_seq_one_letter_code
_entity_poly.pdbx_strand_id
1 'polypeptide(L)'
;MTARSRQRSHATDAVLGSLVYLLTLTGLFFYVENAFNSSSGLPDLRTGAIGALILILPAALLIVLAVLVSRLVGELRAGTWGSRTRLRTLALFAAVGILSSIPPSALLGILAVRALQAPASGVVQAGLEAGLDQVLAYYAEKDSQLKYSVENDIIFFVATYGADAEKAFSLLSSRDPAISAVEFFSTDGSVSFAGNNTLRFMGSPPSERSGFLPRLSVGGASYSRYFIRDAGYAPGTGRLSAAVALMTSPVAERAAAGLSTARKALPDAEANA
;
A
#
# COMPACT_ATOMS: atom_id res chain seq x y z
N MET A 1 27.60 46.09 -47.34
CA MET A 1 27.78 46.16 -45.87
C MET A 1 26.74 45.30 -45.11
N THR A 2 26.20 44.23 -45.69
CA THR A 2 25.00 43.50 -45.18
C THR A 2 25.25 42.04 -44.79
N ALA A 3 26.48 41.51 -44.92
CA ALA A 3 26.78 40.11 -44.59
C ALA A 3 26.99 39.86 -43.08
N ARG A 4 27.45 40.86 -42.31
CA ARG A 4 27.75 40.69 -40.86
C ARG A 4 26.51 40.66 -39.95
N SER A 5 25.36 41.18 -40.38
CA SER A 5 24.14 41.17 -39.55
C SER A 5 23.42 39.81 -39.56
N ARG A 6 23.51 39.04 -40.65
CA ARG A 6 22.89 37.70 -40.75
C ARG A 6 23.60 36.61 -39.93
N GLN A 7 24.91 36.73 -39.71
CA GLN A 7 25.66 35.73 -38.94
C GLN A 7 25.42 35.82 -37.43
N ARG A 8 25.11 37.01 -36.90
CA ARG A 8 24.82 37.20 -35.47
C ARG A 8 23.48 36.58 -35.04
N SER A 9 22.47 36.52 -35.91
CA SER A 9 21.16 35.97 -35.53
C SER A 9 21.20 34.45 -35.34
N HIS A 10 21.98 33.73 -36.15
CA HIS A 10 22.07 32.26 -36.05
C HIS A 10 22.77 31.77 -34.79
N ALA A 11 23.74 32.53 -34.27
CA ALA A 11 24.41 32.20 -33.01
C ALA A 11 23.46 32.33 -31.81
N THR A 12 22.64 33.39 -31.78
CA THR A 12 21.62 33.58 -30.74
C THR A 12 20.55 32.49 -30.77
N ASP A 13 20.11 32.05 -31.95
CA ASP A 13 19.09 31.00 -32.07
C ASP A 13 19.61 29.64 -31.59
N ALA A 14 20.87 29.31 -31.90
CA ALA A 14 21.51 28.08 -31.45
C ALA A 14 21.71 28.04 -29.92
N VAL A 15 22.11 29.18 -29.33
CA VAL A 15 22.24 29.34 -27.87
C VAL A 15 20.87 29.20 -27.20
N LEU A 16 19.83 29.83 -27.74
CA LEU A 16 18.49 29.73 -27.17
C LEU A 16 17.96 28.29 -27.22
N GLY A 17 18.15 27.59 -28.35
CA GLY A 17 17.73 26.20 -28.51
C GLY A 17 18.45 25.24 -27.57
N SER A 18 19.76 25.42 -27.40
CA SER A 18 20.54 24.61 -26.45
C SER A 18 20.18 24.91 -25.00
N LEU A 19 19.88 26.17 -24.65
CA LEU A 19 19.44 26.55 -23.31
C LEU A 19 18.06 25.96 -22.98
N VAL A 20 17.11 26.00 -23.92
CA VAL A 20 15.81 25.34 -23.77
C VAL A 20 16.01 23.84 -23.59
N TYR A 21 16.78 23.18 -24.45
CA TYR A 21 17.03 21.74 -24.37
C TYR A 21 17.65 21.31 -23.03
N LEU A 22 18.62 22.07 -22.53
CA LEU A 22 19.28 21.80 -21.25
C LEU A 22 18.28 21.95 -20.09
N LEU A 23 17.42 22.97 -20.13
CA LEU A 23 16.35 23.16 -19.14
C LEU A 23 15.32 22.02 -19.15
N THR A 24 14.91 21.54 -20.34
CA THR A 24 14.01 20.38 -20.47
C THR A 24 14.66 19.12 -19.90
N LEU A 25 15.92 18.88 -20.23
CA LEU A 25 16.65 17.69 -19.81
C LEU A 25 16.82 17.67 -18.29
N THR A 26 17.22 18.80 -17.69
CA THR A 26 17.34 18.95 -16.23
C THR A 26 15.99 18.77 -15.55
N GLY A 27 14.91 19.36 -16.09
CA GLY A 27 13.56 19.17 -15.56
C GLY A 27 13.08 17.71 -15.60
N LEU A 28 13.35 17.01 -16.72
CA LEU A 28 13.02 15.59 -16.86
C LEU A 28 13.83 14.71 -15.89
N PHE A 29 15.11 15.01 -15.70
CA PHE A 29 15.97 14.30 -14.77
C PHE A 29 15.45 14.39 -13.34
N PHE A 30 15.18 15.60 -12.84
CA PHE A 30 14.63 15.80 -11.50
C PHE A 30 13.25 15.15 -11.33
N TYR A 31 12.43 15.13 -12.38
CA TYR A 31 11.15 14.44 -12.34
C TYR A 31 11.32 12.93 -12.14
N VAL A 32 12.20 12.30 -12.92
CA VAL A 32 12.47 10.87 -12.84
C VAL A 32 13.07 10.51 -11.47
N GLU A 33 14.05 11.29 -11.00
CA GLU A 33 14.66 11.09 -9.68
C GLU A 33 13.63 11.19 -8.54
N ASN A 34 12.75 12.20 -8.59
CA ASN A 34 11.71 12.37 -7.58
C ASN A 34 10.65 11.26 -7.63
N ALA A 35 10.34 10.74 -8.83
CA ALA A 35 9.42 9.62 -9.00
C ALA A 35 9.97 8.31 -8.40
N PHE A 36 11.29 8.10 -8.44
CA PHE A 36 11.94 6.92 -7.84
C PHE A 36 12.14 7.03 -6.33
N ASN A 37 12.39 8.23 -5.79
CA ASN A 37 12.64 8.44 -4.36
C ASN A 37 11.36 8.58 -3.53
N SER A 38 10.21 8.80 -4.16
CA SER A 38 8.91 8.86 -3.47
C SER A 38 8.41 7.44 -3.18
N SER A 39 8.49 7.00 -1.93
CA SER A 39 8.20 5.63 -1.47
C SER A 39 6.71 5.22 -1.58
N SER A 40 5.84 6.15 -1.95
CA SER A 40 4.44 5.89 -2.30
C SER A 40 4.35 5.79 -3.82
N GLY A 41 3.96 4.63 -4.35
CA GLY A 41 4.02 4.24 -5.77
C GLY A 41 3.33 5.12 -6.82
N LEU A 42 2.91 6.34 -6.48
CA LEU A 42 2.64 7.45 -7.38
C LEU A 42 3.14 8.72 -6.66
N PRO A 43 4.04 9.53 -7.26
CA PRO A 43 4.37 10.83 -6.69
C PRO A 43 3.08 11.62 -6.52
N ASP A 44 2.85 12.16 -5.33
CA ASP A 44 1.67 12.95 -5.03
C ASP A 44 1.69 14.21 -5.89
N LEU A 45 1.07 14.13 -7.08
CA LEU A 45 0.90 15.20 -8.07
C LEU A 45 0.26 16.46 -7.45
N ARG A 46 -0.23 16.37 -6.21
CA ARG A 46 -0.74 17.48 -5.40
C ARG A 46 0.31 18.44 -4.87
N THR A 47 1.61 18.15 -4.94
CA THR A 47 2.62 19.22 -4.83
C THR A 47 2.62 20.01 -6.14
N GLY A 48 1.61 20.86 -6.30
CA GLY A 48 1.24 21.54 -7.55
C GLY A 48 2.36 22.35 -8.21
N ALA A 49 3.46 22.65 -7.51
CA ALA A 49 4.62 23.31 -8.07
C ALA A 49 5.38 22.43 -9.08
N ILE A 50 5.57 21.13 -8.81
CA ILE A 50 6.34 20.23 -9.70
C ILE A 50 5.48 19.85 -10.91
N GLY A 51 4.20 19.53 -10.69
CA GLY A 51 3.25 19.28 -11.76
C GLY A 51 3.07 20.50 -12.68
N ALA A 52 3.02 21.71 -12.11
CA ALA A 52 2.98 22.94 -12.90
C ALA A 52 4.25 23.15 -13.72
N LEU A 53 5.44 22.92 -13.15
CA LEU A 53 6.71 23.06 -13.86
C LEU A 53 6.81 22.13 -15.07
N ILE A 54 6.32 20.89 -14.92
CA ILE A 54 6.30 19.89 -16.00
C ILE A 54 5.29 20.24 -17.08
N LEU A 55 4.16 20.88 -16.73
CA LEU A 55 3.14 21.26 -17.71
C LEU A 55 3.46 22.59 -18.42
N ILE A 56 4.10 23.53 -17.71
CA ILE A 56 4.43 24.87 -18.21
C ILE A 56 5.34 24.78 -19.44
N LEU A 57 6.33 23.90 -19.42
CA LEU A 57 7.31 23.80 -20.51
C LEU A 57 6.72 23.29 -21.84
N PRO A 58 6.00 22.15 -21.89
CA PRO A 58 5.30 21.71 -23.10
C PRO A 58 4.17 22.67 -23.49
N ALA A 59 3.48 23.29 -22.53
CA ALA A 59 2.47 24.31 -22.83
C ALA A 59 3.09 25.56 -23.49
N ALA A 60 4.22 26.06 -22.98
CA ALA A 60 4.95 27.18 -23.56
C ALA A 60 5.45 26.86 -24.97
N LEU A 61 6.00 25.65 -25.17
CA LEU A 61 6.40 25.17 -26.51
C LEU A 61 5.20 25.09 -27.47
N LEU A 62 4.05 24.58 -27.01
CA LEU A 62 2.82 24.53 -27.80
C LEU A 62 2.32 25.93 -28.18
N ILE A 63 2.38 26.89 -27.25
CA ILE A 63 1.99 28.29 -27.51
C ILE A 63 2.93 28.90 -28.56
N VAL A 64 4.25 28.75 -28.40
CA VAL A 64 5.23 29.25 -29.37
C VAL A 64 5.01 28.62 -30.74
N LEU A 65 4.78 27.31 -30.80
CA LEU A 65 4.47 26.59 -32.04
C LEU A 65 3.19 27.12 -32.68
N ALA A 66 2.12 27.32 -31.90
CA ALA A 66 0.85 27.85 -32.40
C ALA A 66 0.99 29.29 -32.95
N VAL A 67 1.78 30.14 -32.28
CA VAL A 67 2.09 31.50 -32.76
C VAL A 67 2.90 31.46 -34.06
N LEU A 68 3.89 30.57 -34.18
CA LEU A 68 4.68 30.42 -35.41
C LEU A 68 3.82 29.90 -36.58
N VAL A 69 2.97 28.91 -36.33
CA VAL A 69 2.05 28.35 -37.33
C VAL A 69 1.04 29.39 -37.79
N SER A 70 0.42 30.13 -36.87
CA SER A 70 -0.56 31.19 -37.21
C SER A 70 0.08 32.32 -38.03
N ARG A 71 1.29 32.75 -37.69
CA ARG A 71 2.05 33.71 -38.52
C ARG A 71 2.34 33.17 -39.92
N LEU A 72 2.78 31.91 -40.02
CA LEU A 72 3.06 31.26 -41.30
C LEU A 72 1.80 31.17 -42.19
N VAL A 73 0.65 30.85 -41.60
CA VAL A 73 -0.65 30.83 -42.30
C VAL A 73 -1.02 32.24 -42.79
N GLY A 74 -0.73 33.28 -41.99
CA GLY A 74 -0.88 34.67 -42.40
C GLY A 74 -0.02 35.04 -43.62
N GLU A 75 1.27 34.69 -43.60
CA GLU A 75 2.20 34.93 -44.73
C GLU A 75 1.79 34.17 -46.00
N LEU A 76 1.25 32.95 -45.86
CA LEU A 76 0.71 32.18 -46.97
C LEU A 76 -0.51 32.85 -47.60
N ARG A 77 -1.44 33.35 -46.78
CA ARG A 77 -2.62 34.07 -47.26
C ARG A 77 -2.27 35.39 -47.95
N ALA A 78 -1.22 36.07 -47.46
CA ALA A 78 -0.75 37.34 -48.03
C ALA A 78 0.03 37.17 -49.36
N GLY A 79 0.31 35.95 -49.80
CA GLY A 79 0.93 35.69 -51.11
C GLY A 79 2.37 36.19 -51.24
N THR A 80 3.07 36.44 -50.14
CA THR A 80 4.44 36.98 -50.17
C THR A 80 5.39 36.03 -50.88
N TRP A 81 6.18 36.56 -51.83
CA TRP A 81 7.20 35.81 -52.56
C TRP A 81 8.19 35.12 -51.59
N GLY A 82 8.26 33.78 -51.64
CA GLY A 82 9.13 32.97 -50.77
C GLY A 82 8.41 32.22 -49.62
N SER A 83 7.11 32.43 -49.40
CA SER A 83 6.35 31.71 -48.36
C SER A 83 6.26 30.19 -48.62
N ARG A 84 6.16 29.79 -49.89
CA ARG A 84 6.09 28.36 -50.29
C ARG A 84 7.35 27.58 -49.93
N THR A 85 8.54 28.14 -50.13
CA THR A 85 9.82 27.48 -49.79
C THR A 85 10.02 27.41 -48.28
N ARG A 86 9.63 28.46 -47.54
CA ARG A 86 9.59 28.43 -46.07
C ARG A 86 8.65 27.36 -45.55
N LEU A 87 7.41 27.28 -46.07
CA LEU A 87 6.47 26.23 -45.67
C LEU A 87 7.04 24.84 -45.91
N ARG A 88 7.66 24.61 -47.07
CA ARG A 88 8.22 23.30 -47.44
C ARG A 88 9.38 22.88 -46.53
N THR A 89 10.25 23.82 -46.17
CA THR A 89 11.36 23.57 -45.23
C THR A 89 10.87 23.32 -43.81
N LEU A 90 9.88 24.10 -43.35
CA LEU A 90 9.25 23.91 -42.03
C LEU A 90 8.50 22.57 -41.95
N ALA A 91 7.78 22.19 -43.01
CA ALA A 91 7.10 20.90 -43.10
C ALA A 91 8.09 19.72 -43.10
N LEU A 92 9.20 19.83 -43.83
CA LEU A 92 10.27 18.82 -43.79
C LEU A 92 10.89 18.71 -42.40
N PHE A 93 11.16 19.85 -41.74
CA PHE A 93 11.70 19.86 -40.38
C PHE A 93 10.74 19.24 -39.37
N ALA A 94 9.44 19.56 -39.45
CA ALA A 94 8.41 18.97 -38.60
C ALA A 94 8.25 17.47 -38.86
N ALA A 95 8.28 17.04 -40.13
CA ALA A 95 8.22 15.62 -40.48
C ALA A 95 9.41 14.86 -39.91
N VAL A 96 10.64 15.37 -40.08
CA VAL A 96 11.86 14.77 -39.50
C VAL A 96 11.78 14.74 -37.97
N GLY A 97 11.28 15.81 -37.34
CA GLY A 97 11.05 15.86 -35.90
C GLY A 97 10.12 14.75 -35.40
N ILE A 98 8.95 14.62 -36.02
CA ILE A 98 7.95 13.59 -35.68
C ILE A 98 8.52 12.18 -35.93
N LEU A 99 9.15 11.96 -37.08
CA LEU A 99 9.77 10.68 -37.40
C LEU A 99 10.92 10.33 -36.44
N SER A 100 11.64 11.33 -35.92
CA SER A 100 12.71 11.10 -34.93
C SER A 100 12.18 10.80 -33.54
N SER A 101 10.99 11.28 -33.17
CA SER A 101 10.40 11.05 -31.84
C SER A 101 9.65 9.72 -31.73
N ILE A 102 9.13 9.19 -32.83
CA ILE A 102 8.36 7.93 -32.82
C ILE A 102 9.20 6.75 -32.28
N PRO A 103 10.42 6.46 -32.77
CA PRO A 103 11.21 5.32 -32.29
C PRO A 103 11.49 5.35 -30.79
N PRO A 104 12.05 6.43 -30.19
CA PRO A 104 12.31 6.45 -28.75
C PRO A 104 11.02 6.39 -27.92
N SER A 105 9.94 7.06 -28.33
CA SER A 105 8.66 6.97 -27.63
C SER A 105 8.05 5.56 -27.67
N ALA A 106 8.12 4.88 -28.81
CA ALA A 106 7.66 3.50 -28.94
C ALA A 106 8.53 2.53 -28.11
N LEU A 107 9.85 2.70 -28.14
CA LEU A 107 10.79 1.88 -27.39
C LEU A 107 10.61 2.07 -25.87
N LEU A 108 10.45 3.32 -25.42
CA LEU A 108 10.12 3.63 -24.02
C LEU A 108 8.75 3.09 -23.63
N GLY A 109 7.75 3.17 -24.50
CA GLY A 109 6.42 2.58 -24.27
C GLY A 109 6.49 1.06 -24.11
N ILE A 110 7.23 0.37 -24.98
CA ILE A 110 7.45 -1.07 -24.90
C ILE A 110 8.23 -1.43 -23.63
N LEU A 111 9.26 -0.67 -23.28
CA LEU A 111 10.02 -0.88 -22.05
C LEU A 111 9.18 -0.61 -20.80
N ALA A 112 8.31 0.39 -20.80
CA ALA A 112 7.40 0.66 -19.70
C ALA A 112 6.38 -0.46 -19.52
N VAL A 113 5.76 -0.93 -20.61
CA VAL A 113 4.87 -2.09 -20.59
C VAL A 113 5.62 -3.34 -20.11
N ARG A 114 6.83 -3.57 -20.63
CA ARG A 114 7.68 -4.68 -20.18
C ARG A 114 8.14 -4.54 -18.75
N ALA A 115 8.40 -3.34 -18.23
CA ALA A 115 8.78 -3.12 -16.84
C ALA A 115 7.59 -3.34 -15.90
N LEU A 116 6.38 -2.95 -16.31
CA LEU A 116 5.13 -3.27 -15.62
C LEU A 116 4.82 -4.78 -15.65
N GLN A 117 5.23 -5.47 -16.70
CA GLN A 117 5.07 -6.93 -16.87
C GLN A 117 6.31 -7.73 -16.41
N ALA A 118 7.41 -7.07 -16.06
CA ALA A 118 8.68 -7.73 -15.76
C ALA A 118 8.57 -8.48 -14.42
N PRO A 119 9.45 -9.48 -14.18
CA PRO A 119 9.40 -10.40 -13.04
C PRO A 119 9.59 -9.79 -11.64
N ALA A 120 9.43 -8.47 -11.50
CA ALA A 120 9.04 -7.87 -10.25
C ALA A 120 7.82 -8.60 -9.65
N SER A 121 6.92 -9.18 -10.47
CA SER A 121 5.86 -10.06 -9.98
C SER A 121 6.39 -11.28 -9.20
N GLY A 122 7.39 -12.02 -9.69
CA GLY A 122 7.83 -13.26 -9.05
C GLY A 122 8.51 -13.03 -7.69
N VAL A 123 9.46 -12.09 -7.62
CA VAL A 123 10.16 -11.78 -6.36
C VAL A 123 9.22 -11.08 -5.37
N VAL A 124 8.34 -10.19 -5.83
CA VAL A 124 7.34 -9.54 -4.96
C VAL A 124 6.28 -10.54 -4.51
N GLN A 125 5.79 -11.43 -5.38
CA GLN A 125 4.86 -12.50 -5.01
C GLN A 125 5.49 -13.42 -3.97
N ALA A 126 6.71 -13.92 -4.22
CA ALA A 126 7.42 -14.75 -3.26
C ALA A 126 7.65 -14.02 -1.92
N GLY A 127 7.97 -12.73 -1.96
CA GLY A 127 8.10 -11.91 -0.76
C GLY A 127 6.79 -11.68 -0.02
N LEU A 128 5.68 -11.48 -0.74
CA LEU A 128 4.34 -11.35 -0.17
C LEU A 128 3.83 -12.66 0.42
N GLU A 129 4.10 -13.78 -0.25
CA GLU A 129 3.77 -15.13 0.22
C GLU A 129 4.56 -15.47 1.48
N ALA A 130 5.89 -15.29 1.46
CA ALA A 130 6.73 -15.46 2.65
C ALA A 130 6.29 -14.53 3.81
N GLY A 131 5.93 -13.29 3.50
CA GLY A 131 5.39 -12.36 4.49
C GLY A 131 4.05 -12.83 5.10
N LEU A 132 3.17 -13.39 4.27
CA LEU A 132 1.88 -13.93 4.71
C LEU A 132 2.08 -15.18 5.56
N ASP A 133 2.97 -16.09 5.14
CA ASP A 133 3.35 -17.27 5.91
C ASP A 133 3.92 -16.88 7.28
N GLN A 134 4.76 -15.85 7.34
CA GLN A 134 5.29 -15.34 8.61
C GLN A 134 4.18 -14.80 9.52
N VAL A 135 3.19 -14.08 8.97
CA VAL A 135 2.05 -13.58 9.75
C VAL A 135 1.15 -14.72 10.24
N LEU A 136 0.92 -15.74 9.40
CA LEU A 136 0.17 -16.93 9.78
C LEU A 136 0.89 -17.72 10.87
N ALA A 137 2.22 -17.88 10.76
CA ALA A 137 3.05 -18.51 11.78
C ALA A 137 2.95 -17.76 13.12
N TYR A 138 3.01 -16.43 13.09
CA TYR A 138 2.81 -15.60 14.29
C TYR A 138 1.44 -15.83 14.93
N TYR A 139 0.36 -15.91 14.13
CA TYR A 139 -0.97 -16.21 14.68
C TYR A 139 -1.06 -17.62 15.26
N ALA A 140 -0.50 -18.62 14.58
CA ALA A 140 -0.47 -19.99 15.08
C ALA A 140 0.30 -20.10 16.40
N GLU A 141 1.41 -19.38 16.55
CA GLU A 141 2.17 -19.31 17.79
C GLU A 141 1.34 -18.67 18.92
N LYS A 142 0.69 -17.54 18.66
CA LYS A 142 -0.14 -16.85 19.66
C LYS A 142 -1.35 -17.67 20.09
N ASP A 143 -1.99 -18.35 19.14
CA ASP A 143 -3.09 -19.25 19.42
C ASP A 143 -2.59 -20.46 20.24
N SER A 144 -1.44 -21.04 19.91
CA SER A 144 -0.81 -22.12 20.70
C SER A 144 -0.50 -21.69 22.14
N GLN A 145 0.05 -20.49 22.33
CA GLN A 145 0.33 -19.90 23.64
C GLN A 145 -0.94 -19.68 24.46
N LEU A 146 -2.00 -19.15 23.82
CA LEU A 146 -3.30 -18.98 24.46
C LEU A 146 -3.87 -20.33 24.89
N LYS A 147 -3.90 -21.31 23.99
CA LYS A 147 -4.38 -22.66 24.29
C LYS A 147 -3.61 -23.27 25.47
N TYR A 148 -2.28 -23.20 25.45
CA TYR A 148 -1.45 -23.71 26.53
C TYR A 148 -1.81 -23.06 27.88
N SER A 149 -1.94 -21.73 27.90
CA SER A 149 -2.27 -20.98 29.11
C SER A 149 -3.65 -21.38 29.66
N VAL A 150 -4.64 -21.60 28.78
CA VAL A 150 -5.96 -22.05 29.23
C VAL A 150 -5.97 -23.51 29.67
N GLU A 151 -5.31 -24.41 28.94
CA GLU A 151 -5.37 -25.84 29.26
C GLU A 151 -4.48 -26.23 30.46
N ASN A 152 -3.44 -25.45 30.76
CA ASN A 152 -2.52 -25.79 31.85
C ASN A 152 -2.67 -24.85 33.04
N ASP A 153 -2.71 -23.53 32.81
CA ASP A 153 -2.67 -22.57 33.92
C ASP A 153 -4.07 -22.38 34.53
N ILE A 154 -5.13 -22.27 33.71
CA ILE A 154 -6.50 -22.08 34.23
C ILE A 154 -6.97 -23.32 35.02
N ILE A 155 -6.68 -24.53 34.55
CA ILE A 155 -7.08 -25.76 35.26
C ILE A 155 -6.44 -25.78 36.66
N PHE A 156 -5.13 -25.53 36.73
CA PHE A 156 -4.42 -25.47 38.01
C PHE A 156 -4.94 -24.33 38.90
N PHE A 157 -5.23 -23.18 38.30
CA PHE A 157 -5.77 -22.02 39.00
C PHE A 157 -7.13 -22.33 39.64
N VAL A 158 -8.07 -22.90 38.88
CA VAL A 158 -9.42 -23.23 39.38
C VAL A 158 -9.36 -24.21 40.54
N ALA A 159 -8.47 -25.19 40.49
CA ALA A 159 -8.28 -26.13 41.60
C ALA A 159 -7.81 -25.46 42.90
N THR A 160 -7.08 -24.34 42.81
CA THR A 160 -6.49 -23.64 43.96
C THR A 160 -7.39 -22.51 44.48
N TYR A 161 -8.00 -21.75 43.57
CA TYR A 161 -8.66 -20.47 43.88
C TYR A 161 -10.15 -20.43 43.47
N GLY A 162 -10.67 -21.48 42.84
CA GLY A 162 -12.06 -21.53 42.38
C GLY A 162 -12.34 -20.58 41.21
N ALA A 163 -13.55 -20.01 41.18
CA ALA A 163 -14.07 -19.18 40.09
C ALA A 163 -13.64 -17.69 40.14
N ASP A 164 -12.46 -17.38 40.69
CA ASP A 164 -11.99 -15.99 40.88
C ASP A 164 -11.32 -15.46 39.59
N ALA A 165 -12.11 -14.85 38.70
CA ALA A 165 -11.64 -14.35 37.42
C ALA A 165 -10.64 -13.19 37.56
N GLU A 166 -10.77 -12.33 38.56
CA GLU A 166 -9.84 -11.20 38.77
C GLU A 166 -8.44 -11.70 39.08
N LYS A 167 -8.32 -12.69 39.98
CA LYS A 167 -7.03 -13.32 40.26
C LYS A 167 -6.50 -14.09 39.07
N ALA A 168 -7.33 -14.87 38.38
CA ALA A 168 -6.91 -15.60 37.18
C ALA A 168 -6.37 -14.64 36.10
N PHE A 169 -7.09 -13.55 35.86
CA PHE A 169 -6.69 -12.51 34.92
C PHE A 169 -5.40 -11.82 35.36
N SER A 170 -5.24 -11.47 36.63
CA SER A 170 -4.00 -10.85 37.13
C SER A 170 -2.78 -11.76 36.95
N LEU A 171 -2.93 -13.07 37.20
CA LEU A 171 -1.86 -14.04 37.03
C LEU A 171 -1.51 -14.22 35.55
N LEU A 172 -2.52 -14.44 34.71
CA LEU A 172 -2.33 -14.64 33.28
C LEU A 172 -1.76 -13.39 32.58
N SER A 173 -2.29 -12.20 32.88
CA SER A 173 -1.82 -10.94 32.30
C SER A 173 -0.42 -10.54 32.77
N SER A 174 0.01 -10.97 33.96
CA SER A 174 1.39 -10.79 34.42
C SER A 174 2.41 -11.58 33.60
N ARG A 175 2.00 -12.74 33.07
CA ARG A 175 2.81 -13.62 32.21
C ARG A 175 2.74 -13.18 30.75
N ASP A 176 1.53 -12.92 30.25
CA ASP A 176 1.30 -12.42 28.90
C ASP A 176 0.38 -11.20 28.93
N PRO A 177 0.94 -9.98 28.82
CA PRO A 177 0.16 -8.74 28.80
C PRO A 177 -0.84 -8.64 27.64
N ALA A 178 -0.78 -9.51 26.63
CA ALA A 178 -1.78 -9.56 25.57
C ALA A 178 -3.12 -10.16 26.04
N ILE A 179 -3.15 -10.90 27.15
CA ILE A 179 -4.39 -11.44 27.71
C ILE A 179 -5.25 -10.27 28.21
N SER A 180 -6.47 -10.19 27.66
CA SER A 180 -7.35 -9.02 27.79
C SER A 180 -8.63 -9.30 28.55
N ALA A 181 -9.03 -10.57 28.68
CA ALA A 181 -10.15 -10.97 29.53
C ALA A 181 -10.08 -12.45 29.91
N VAL A 182 -10.64 -12.77 31.07
CA VAL A 182 -10.92 -14.12 31.56
C VAL A 182 -12.37 -14.15 32.05
N GLU A 183 -13.11 -15.18 31.65
CA GLU A 183 -14.49 -15.40 32.08
C GLU A 183 -14.68 -16.85 32.51
N PHE A 184 -15.28 -17.05 33.68
CA PHE A 184 -15.69 -18.36 34.18
C PHE A 184 -17.21 -18.52 34.05
N PHE A 185 -17.65 -19.71 33.63
CA PHE A 185 -19.05 -20.05 33.51
C PHE A 185 -19.38 -21.31 34.32
N SER A 186 -20.57 -21.33 34.90
CA SER A 186 -21.24 -22.53 35.41
C SER A 186 -22.31 -23.00 34.42
N THR A 187 -23.10 -23.99 34.80
CA THR A 187 -24.28 -24.42 34.04
C THR A 187 -25.30 -23.31 33.83
N ASP A 188 -25.34 -22.34 34.75
CA ASP A 188 -26.38 -21.29 34.78
C ASP A 188 -25.92 -20.00 34.07
N GLY A 189 -24.67 -19.95 33.62
CA GLY A 189 -24.11 -18.83 32.86
C GLY A 189 -22.79 -18.30 33.42
N SER A 190 -22.47 -17.06 33.06
CA SER A 190 -21.27 -16.34 33.52
C SER A 190 -21.31 -16.15 35.04
N VAL A 191 -20.29 -16.67 35.74
CA VAL A 191 -20.18 -16.58 37.20
C VAL A 191 -19.25 -15.45 37.61
N SER A 192 -18.14 -15.31 36.89
CA SER A 192 -17.09 -14.35 37.20
C SER A 192 -16.39 -13.91 35.93
N PHE A 193 -16.08 -12.62 35.84
CA PHE A 193 -15.48 -12.00 34.68
C PHE A 193 -14.44 -10.97 35.12
N ALA A 194 -13.30 -10.94 34.44
CA ALA A 194 -12.30 -9.90 34.61
C ALA A 194 -11.68 -9.51 33.27
N GLY A 195 -11.37 -8.22 33.11
CA GLY A 195 -10.78 -7.66 31.89
C GLY A 195 -11.68 -6.62 31.22
N ASN A 196 -11.53 -6.44 29.91
CA ASN A 196 -12.30 -5.45 29.16
C ASN A 196 -13.76 -5.89 28.99
N ASN A 197 -14.71 -5.14 29.56
CA ASN A 197 -16.14 -5.43 29.52
C ASN A 197 -16.73 -5.64 28.10
N THR A 198 -16.10 -5.10 27.05
CA THR A 198 -16.55 -5.34 25.67
C THR A 198 -16.26 -6.75 25.16
N LEU A 199 -15.41 -7.52 25.86
CA LEU A 199 -15.05 -8.89 25.55
C LEU A 199 -15.88 -9.92 26.30
N ARG A 200 -16.72 -9.47 27.24
CA ARG A 200 -17.59 -10.34 28.04
C ARG A 200 -18.58 -11.08 27.13
N PHE A 201 -18.76 -12.38 27.37
CA PHE A 201 -19.77 -13.15 26.68
C PHE A 201 -21.17 -12.68 27.05
N MET A 202 -21.98 -12.45 26.03
CA MET A 202 -23.40 -12.14 26.19
C MET A 202 -24.19 -13.43 26.02
N GLY A 203 -24.79 -13.93 27.10
CA GLY A 203 -25.69 -15.09 27.07
C GLY A 203 -25.06 -16.38 27.60
N SER A 204 -25.50 -17.52 27.04
CA SER A 204 -25.10 -18.85 27.49
C SER A 204 -23.63 -19.18 27.18
N PRO A 205 -23.03 -20.14 27.91
CA PRO A 205 -21.64 -20.54 27.69
C PRO A 205 -21.36 -20.94 26.23
N PRO A 206 -20.19 -20.58 25.69
CA PRO A 206 -19.87 -20.82 24.28
C PRO A 206 -19.52 -22.28 24.00
N SER A 207 -20.51 -23.04 23.50
CA SER A 207 -20.41 -24.42 23.00
C SER A 207 -20.15 -25.52 24.04
N GLU A 208 -20.44 -26.77 23.67
CA GLU A 208 -20.16 -27.96 24.49
C GLU A 208 -18.76 -28.55 24.30
N ARG A 209 -17.86 -27.90 23.53
CA ARG A 209 -16.53 -28.44 23.21
C ARG A 209 -15.45 -27.40 23.46
N SER A 210 -14.33 -27.84 24.05
CA SER A 210 -13.15 -26.99 24.18
C SER A 210 -12.56 -26.67 22.81
N GLY A 211 -12.12 -25.44 22.59
CA GLY A 211 -11.52 -25.01 21.34
C GLY A 211 -11.48 -23.50 21.14
N PHE A 212 -10.93 -23.08 20.00
CA PHE A 212 -10.96 -21.69 19.58
C PHE A 212 -12.37 -21.26 19.21
N LEU A 213 -12.76 -20.10 19.72
CA LEU A 213 -13.97 -19.42 19.34
C LEU A 213 -13.70 -18.46 18.17
N PRO A 214 -14.74 -18.03 17.42
CA PRO A 214 -14.56 -17.04 16.37
C PRO A 214 -13.85 -15.79 16.91
N ARG A 215 -12.87 -15.29 16.14
CA ARG A 215 -12.17 -14.04 16.48
C ARG A 215 -13.18 -12.92 16.66
N LEU A 216 -12.95 -12.11 17.68
CA LEU A 216 -13.79 -10.96 18.00
C LEU A 216 -13.06 -9.68 17.55
N SER A 217 -13.71 -8.86 16.75
CA SER A 217 -13.18 -7.55 16.33
C SER A 217 -14.03 -6.45 16.95
N VAL A 218 -13.50 -5.76 17.96
CA VAL A 218 -14.20 -4.71 18.71
C VAL A 218 -13.25 -3.58 19.03
N GLY A 219 -13.70 -2.33 18.84
CA GLY A 219 -12.90 -1.13 19.16
C GLY A 219 -11.64 -0.99 18.31
N GLY A 220 -11.62 -1.54 17.09
CA GLY A 220 -10.44 -1.52 16.21
C GLY A 220 -9.35 -2.51 16.57
N ALA A 221 -9.57 -3.37 17.58
CA ALA A 221 -8.67 -4.46 17.95
C ALA A 221 -9.30 -5.83 17.60
N SER A 222 -8.44 -6.82 17.41
CA SER A 222 -8.78 -8.20 17.08
C SER A 222 -8.37 -9.10 18.24
N TYR A 223 -9.24 -10.01 18.65
CA TYR A 223 -9.02 -10.88 19.81
C TYR A 223 -9.20 -12.34 19.42
N SER A 224 -8.18 -13.16 19.67
CA SER A 224 -8.29 -14.62 19.70
C SER A 224 -8.93 -15.05 21.01
N ARG A 225 -9.86 -16.00 20.96
CA ARG A 225 -10.57 -16.49 22.15
C ARG A 225 -10.49 -18.00 22.20
N TYR A 226 -10.13 -18.55 23.35
CA TYR A 226 -10.11 -19.98 23.59
C TYR A 226 -11.07 -20.32 24.72
N PHE A 227 -11.89 -21.35 24.51
CA PHE A 227 -12.83 -21.86 25.49
C PHE A 227 -12.41 -23.26 25.94
N ILE A 228 -12.48 -23.50 27.24
CA ILE A 228 -12.31 -24.81 27.85
C ILE A 228 -13.58 -25.17 28.61
N ARG A 229 -14.19 -26.31 28.25
CA ARG A 229 -15.43 -26.78 28.87
C ARG A 229 -15.26 -27.25 30.32
N ASP A 230 -14.14 -27.89 30.61
CA ASP A 230 -13.87 -28.46 31.94
C ASP A 230 -12.62 -27.80 32.51
N ALA A 231 -12.81 -26.61 33.08
CA ALA A 231 -11.78 -25.86 33.76
C ALA A 231 -11.55 -26.41 35.20
N GLY A 232 -12.45 -27.25 35.70
CA GLY A 232 -12.38 -27.85 37.03
C GLY A 232 -13.69 -27.70 37.82
N TYR A 233 -13.60 -27.88 39.13
CA TYR A 233 -14.73 -27.80 40.06
C TYR A 233 -14.45 -26.77 41.15
N ALA A 234 -15.40 -25.87 41.38
CA ALA A 234 -15.34 -24.91 42.49
C ALA A 234 -16.44 -25.21 43.52
N PRO A 235 -16.13 -25.21 44.83
CA PRO A 235 -17.12 -25.36 45.88
C PRO A 235 -18.24 -24.32 45.75
N GLY A 236 -19.50 -24.77 45.82
CA GLY A 236 -20.69 -23.91 45.70
C GLY A 236 -21.13 -23.59 44.27
N THR A 237 -20.21 -23.52 43.31
CA THR A 237 -20.52 -23.21 41.90
C THR A 237 -20.65 -24.46 41.02
N GLY A 238 -20.01 -25.56 41.41
CA GLY A 238 -20.03 -26.80 40.65
C GLY A 238 -18.93 -26.85 39.58
N ARG A 239 -19.22 -27.54 38.47
CA ARG A 239 -18.31 -27.63 37.33
C ARG A 239 -18.19 -26.28 36.64
N LEU A 240 -16.95 -25.88 36.35
CA LEU A 240 -16.62 -24.64 35.68
C LEU A 240 -16.12 -24.88 34.28
N SER A 241 -16.48 -23.95 33.40
CA SER A 241 -15.81 -23.74 32.11
C SER A 241 -15.19 -22.34 32.10
N ALA A 242 -14.23 -22.11 31.21
CA ALA A 242 -13.55 -20.83 31.12
C ALA A 242 -13.37 -20.39 29.67
N ALA A 243 -13.45 -19.08 29.43
CA ALA A 243 -13.02 -18.46 28.19
C ALA A 243 -11.93 -17.43 28.49
N VAL A 244 -10.88 -17.43 27.68
CA VAL A 244 -9.79 -16.44 27.77
C VAL A 244 -9.63 -15.76 26.43
N ALA A 245 -9.52 -14.44 26.46
CA ALA A 245 -9.32 -13.60 25.28
C ALA A 245 -7.91 -13.02 25.27
N LEU A 246 -7.24 -13.12 24.14
CA LEU A 246 -5.91 -12.56 23.88
C LEU A 246 -6.02 -11.54 22.74
N MET A 247 -5.51 -10.34 22.98
CA MET A 247 -5.45 -9.27 21.97
C MET A 247 -4.33 -9.56 20.98
N THR A 248 -4.68 -9.61 19.71
CA THR A 248 -3.72 -9.69 18.61
C THR A 248 -2.99 -8.35 18.46
N SER A 249 -1.69 -8.40 18.19
CA SER A 249 -0.90 -7.18 17.98
C SER A 249 -1.48 -6.32 16.84
N PRO A 250 -1.71 -5.01 17.06
CA PRO A 250 -2.23 -4.12 16.01
C PRO A 250 -1.23 -3.92 14.87
N VAL A 251 0.06 -4.19 15.08
CA VAL A 251 1.07 -4.19 14.02
C VAL A 251 0.90 -5.42 13.13
N ALA A 252 0.69 -6.60 13.74
CA ALA A 252 0.47 -7.84 13.01
C ALA A 252 -0.83 -7.81 12.19
N GLU A 253 -1.92 -7.28 12.75
CA GLU A 253 -3.19 -7.11 12.03
C GLU A 253 -3.06 -6.14 10.84
N ARG A 254 -2.37 -5.01 11.01
CA ARG A 254 -2.09 -4.09 9.90
C ARG A 254 -1.21 -4.72 8.83
N ALA A 255 -0.20 -5.49 9.22
CA ALA A 255 0.65 -6.23 8.29
C ALA A 255 -0.17 -7.28 7.51
N ALA A 256 -1.00 -8.06 8.20
CA ALA A 256 -1.90 -9.04 7.59
C ALA A 256 -2.86 -8.39 6.57
N ALA A 257 -3.48 -7.26 6.93
CA ALA A 257 -4.38 -6.51 6.06
C ALA A 257 -3.65 -5.93 4.84
N GLY A 258 -2.44 -5.39 5.04
CA GLY A 258 -1.59 -4.87 3.97
C GLY A 258 -1.17 -5.95 2.98
N LEU A 259 -0.68 -7.09 3.49
CA LEU A 259 -0.30 -8.25 2.69
C LEU A 259 -1.49 -8.85 1.94
N SER A 260 -2.66 -8.97 2.58
CA SER A 260 -3.86 -9.47 1.91
C SER A 260 -4.33 -8.52 0.80
N THR A 261 -4.27 -7.21 1.02
CA THR A 261 -4.64 -6.21 0.00
C THR A 261 -3.65 -6.24 -1.17
N ALA A 262 -2.35 -6.28 -0.87
CA ALA A 262 -1.30 -6.38 -1.89
C ALA A 262 -1.44 -7.66 -2.72
N ARG A 263 -1.73 -8.80 -2.09
CA ARG A 263 -1.99 -10.07 -2.78
C ARG A 263 -3.19 -9.99 -3.71
N LYS A 264 -4.31 -9.38 -3.27
CA LYS A 264 -5.51 -9.22 -4.10
C LYS A 264 -5.33 -8.24 -5.28
N ALA A 265 -4.40 -7.29 -5.14
CA ALA A 265 -4.10 -6.32 -6.18
C ALA A 265 -3.20 -6.89 -7.29
N LEU A 266 -2.52 -8.00 -7.04
CA LEU A 266 -1.74 -8.68 -8.05
C LEU A 266 -2.68 -9.49 -8.96
N PRO A 267 -2.60 -9.33 -10.29
CA PRO A 267 -3.33 -10.18 -11.21
C PRO A 267 -2.88 -11.63 -11.00
N ASP A 268 -3.83 -12.57 -11.01
CA ASP A 268 -3.56 -14.00 -10.95
C ASP A 268 -2.66 -14.36 -12.14
N ALA A 269 -1.34 -14.46 -11.88
CA ALA A 269 -0.37 -14.77 -12.91
C ALA A 269 -0.61 -16.16 -13.52
N GLU A 270 -1.25 -17.04 -12.76
CA GLU A 270 -1.62 -18.39 -13.18
C GLU A 270 -2.79 -18.44 -14.18
N ALA A 271 -3.62 -17.40 -14.27
CA ALA A 271 -4.75 -17.39 -15.21
C ALA A 271 -4.33 -17.15 -16.67
N ASN A 272 -3.06 -16.80 -16.92
CA ASN A 272 -2.51 -16.50 -18.26
C ASN A 272 -1.31 -17.36 -18.66
N ALA A 273 -1.00 -18.42 -17.90
CA ALA A 273 0.01 -19.42 -18.23
C ALA A 273 -0.64 -20.67 -18.83
#